data_AF-A0AAN1FKW0-F1
#
_entry.id   AF-A0AAN1FKW0-F1
#
_cell.length_a   1.000
_cell.length_b   1.000
_cell.length_c   1.000
_cell.angle_alpha   90.00
_cell.angle_beta   90.00
_cell.angle_gamma   90.00
#
_symmetry.space_group_name_H-M   'P 1'
#
loop_
_entity.id
_entity.type
_entity.pdbx_description
1 polymer ?
#
loop_
_entity_poly.entity_id
_entity_poly.type
_entity_poly.pdbx_seq_one_letter_code
_entity_poly.pdbx_strand_id
1 'polypeptide(L)'
;MQRRKKPVYKALNANDNYGDRKIMKNGFIYPLFDSVVRFAYYCNLVELFKFLAKLCVGVYKKGEASIEDQVQACNIAIDTYQIFKWVALLVLWKLDVKHQAALMATYYLLASNLFTYFYYHVWGSRYKQRVDRETLNRKFLNAMLAISYYLACYAYLYHVHFSSEIVWPENLVDSTNAIYLSVANAFTLTYGGFSPLTQEIRMVFMSQLINTFLFFTIIISNSIPNHAGKEQQ
;
A
#
# COMPACT_ATOMS: atom_id res chain seq x y z
N MET A 1 -13.04 53.87 -37.73
CA MET A 1 -11.83 53.93 -36.89
C MET A 1 -12.24 54.33 -35.46
N GLN A 2 -12.60 53.37 -34.61
CA GLN A 2 -12.97 53.60 -33.20
C GLN A 2 -12.00 52.83 -32.31
N ARG A 3 -11.09 53.56 -31.65
CA ARG A 3 -10.11 53.02 -30.71
C ARG A 3 -10.81 52.65 -29.40
N ARG A 4 -11.02 51.35 -29.14
CA ARG A 4 -11.40 50.85 -27.81
C ARG A 4 -10.24 51.04 -26.85
N LYS A 5 -10.42 51.90 -25.85
CA LYS A 5 -9.53 52.09 -24.71
C LYS A 5 -9.52 50.81 -23.86
N LYS A 6 -8.35 50.20 -23.66
CA LYS A 6 -8.16 49.16 -22.63
C LYS A 6 -8.12 49.83 -21.26
N PRO A 7 -8.84 49.35 -20.24
CA PRO A 7 -8.62 49.80 -18.88
C PRO A 7 -7.33 49.19 -18.33
N VAL A 8 -6.40 50.08 -18.00
CA VAL A 8 -5.22 49.83 -17.18
C VAL A 8 -5.69 49.70 -15.74
N TYR A 9 -5.59 48.50 -15.14
CA TYR A 9 -5.56 48.38 -13.69
C TYR A 9 -4.14 48.05 -13.26
N LYS A 10 -3.51 49.07 -12.69
CA LYS A 10 -2.25 49.01 -11.95
C LYS A 10 -2.41 48.11 -10.73
N ALA A 11 -1.30 47.46 -10.41
CA ALA A 11 -1.07 46.57 -9.28
C ALA A 11 -1.55 47.11 -7.92
N LEU A 12 -2.14 46.19 -7.14
CA LEU A 12 -2.06 46.19 -5.68
C LEU A 12 -1.35 44.90 -5.28
N ASN A 13 -0.02 44.98 -5.20
CA ASN A 13 0.74 44.14 -4.27
C ASN A 13 0.42 44.68 -2.87
N ALA A 14 -0.51 44.03 -2.18
CA ALA A 14 -0.59 44.10 -0.74
C ALA A 14 -0.15 42.73 -0.21
N ASN A 15 0.87 42.76 0.64
CA ASN A 15 1.41 41.65 1.39
C ASN A 15 0.31 40.86 2.10
N ASP A 16 -0.17 39.77 1.50
CA ASP A 16 -0.75 38.68 2.28
C ASP A 16 0.41 37.80 2.76
N ASN A 17 0.98 38.23 3.89
CA ASN A 17 1.51 37.33 4.90
C ASN A 17 0.37 36.36 5.28
N TYR A 18 0.15 35.31 4.48
CA TYR A 18 -0.72 34.18 4.80
C TYR A 18 0.11 33.03 5.40
N GLY A 19 1.14 33.39 6.17
CA GLY A 19 1.54 32.61 7.32
C GLY A 19 0.53 32.92 8.42
N ASP A 20 0.00 31.88 9.06
CA ASP A 20 -0.81 31.98 10.28
C ASP A 20 -2.34 32.10 10.13
N ARG A 21 -2.96 31.04 9.57
CA ARG A 21 -4.14 30.32 10.12
C ARG A 21 -4.65 29.26 9.13
N LYS A 22 -3.96 28.12 9.05
CA LYS A 22 -4.48 26.88 8.46
C LYS A 22 -5.23 26.03 9.49
N ILE A 23 -5.80 26.65 10.52
CA ILE A 23 -6.28 25.98 11.71
C ILE A 23 -7.78 25.67 11.56
N MET A 24 -8.04 24.41 11.22
CA MET A 24 -9.27 23.63 11.32
C MET A 24 -10.48 23.97 10.43
N LYS A 25 -10.33 23.86 9.10
CA LYS A 25 -11.52 23.65 8.23
C LYS A 25 -12.05 22.20 8.24
N ASN A 26 -11.25 21.23 8.70
CA ASN A 26 -11.52 19.79 8.57
C ASN A 26 -11.79 19.07 9.91
N GLY A 27 -12.08 19.81 10.98
CA GLY A 27 -12.19 19.25 12.34
C GLY A 27 -10.88 18.67 12.88
N PHE A 28 -10.89 18.14 14.11
CA PHE A 28 -9.69 17.58 14.77
C PHE A 28 -9.35 16.14 14.31
N ILE A 29 -10.35 15.41 13.77
CA ILE A 29 -10.18 14.02 13.32
C ILE A 29 -9.17 13.95 12.17
N TYR A 30 -9.28 14.84 11.18
CA TYR A 30 -8.39 14.87 10.03
C TYR A 30 -6.91 15.03 10.40
N PRO A 31 -6.47 16.04 11.16
CA PRO A 31 -5.06 16.22 11.51
C PRO A 31 -4.52 15.08 12.40
N LEU A 32 -5.36 14.48 13.24
CA LEU A 32 -4.97 13.28 14.00
C LEU A 32 -4.65 12.12 13.05
N PHE A 33 -5.57 11.80 12.13
CA PHE A 33 -5.36 10.76 11.14
C PHE A 33 -4.20 11.06 10.19
N ASP A 34 -4.05 12.31 9.73
CA ASP A 34 -2.91 12.71 8.88
C ASP A 34 -1.57 12.49 9.59
N SER A 35 -1.51 12.74 10.91
CA SER A 35 -0.31 12.49 11.71
C SER A 35 0.02 11.00 11.79
N VAL A 36 -0.99 10.15 12.01
CA VAL A 36 -0.83 8.68 12.04
C VAL A 36 -0.38 8.16 10.67
N VAL A 37 -0.99 8.63 9.59
CA VAL A 37 -0.64 8.22 8.22
C VAL A 37 0.79 8.65 7.86
N ARG A 38 1.22 9.85 8.26
CA ARG A 38 2.61 10.30 8.07
C ARG A 38 3.59 9.46 8.88
N PHE A 39 3.27 9.13 10.12
CA PHE A 39 4.11 8.26 10.93
C PHE A 39 4.27 6.88 10.27
N ALA A 40 3.16 6.27 9.84
CA ALA A 40 3.18 5.00 9.12
C ALA A 40 3.95 5.07 7.79
N TYR A 41 3.88 6.21 7.09
CA TYR A 41 4.67 6.49 5.89
C TYR A 41 6.18 6.41 6.17
N TYR A 42 6.68 7.06 7.22
CA TYR A 42 8.09 7.01 7.56
C TYR A 42 8.55 5.64 8.08
N CYS A 43 7.65 4.86 8.66
CA CYS A 43 7.93 3.49 9.11
C CYS A 43 7.89 2.46 7.97
N ASN A 44 7.47 2.84 6.76
CA ASN A 44 7.26 1.91 5.66
C ASN A 44 8.55 1.67 4.86
N LEU A 45 8.97 0.41 4.78
CA LEU A 45 10.21 0.00 4.14
C LEU A 45 10.29 0.40 2.65
N VAL A 46 9.17 0.44 1.92
CA VAL A 46 9.17 0.89 0.52
C VAL A 46 9.60 2.36 0.37
N GLU A 47 9.29 3.20 1.37
CA GLU A 47 9.70 4.61 1.36
C GLU A 47 11.20 4.74 1.60
N LEU A 48 11.77 3.89 2.45
CA LEU A 48 13.21 3.81 2.63
C LEU A 48 13.91 3.44 1.31
N PHE A 49 13.40 2.43 0.59
CA PHE A 49 13.94 2.04 -0.72
C PHE A 49 13.88 3.19 -1.74
N LYS A 50 12.77 3.93 -1.80
CA LYS A 50 12.63 5.10 -2.69
C LYS A 50 13.55 6.25 -2.28
N PHE A 51 13.69 6.50 -0.99
CA PHE A 51 14.59 7.52 -0.47
C PHE A 51 16.04 7.20 -0.87
N LEU A 52 16.48 5.96 -0.66
CA LEU A 52 17.82 5.51 -1.07
C LEU A 52 18.02 5.62 -2.58
N ALA A 53 17.03 5.22 -3.39
CA ALA A 53 17.12 5.33 -4.85
C ALA A 53 17.26 6.79 -5.33
N LYS A 54 16.50 7.72 -4.74
CA LYS A 54 16.64 9.16 -5.03
C LYS A 54 18.01 9.69 -4.62
N LEU A 55 18.51 9.26 -3.47
CA LEU A 55 19.83 9.66 -2.99
C LEU A 55 20.93 9.15 -3.93
N CYS A 56 20.88 7.89 -4.35
CA CYS A 56 21.84 7.31 -5.30
C CYS A 56 21.86 8.06 -6.63
N VAL A 57 20.69 8.39 -7.20
CA VAL A 57 20.62 9.15 -8.45
C VAL A 57 21.11 10.59 -8.28
N GLY A 58 20.78 11.24 -7.17
CA GLY A 58 21.28 12.58 -6.84
C GLY A 58 22.81 12.63 -6.75
N VAL A 59 23.42 11.61 -6.13
CA VAL A 59 24.89 11.48 -6.05
C VAL A 59 25.48 11.17 -7.42
N TYR A 60 24.91 10.21 -8.17
CA TYR A 60 25.43 9.79 -9.48
C TYR A 60 25.39 10.92 -10.52
N LYS A 61 24.29 11.68 -10.55
CA LYS A 61 24.11 12.83 -11.46
C LYS A 61 24.60 14.16 -10.88
N LYS A 62 25.35 14.15 -9.78
CA LYS A 62 25.94 15.36 -9.15
C LYS A 62 24.93 16.50 -8.92
N GLY A 63 23.69 16.17 -8.57
CA GLY A 63 22.63 17.14 -8.31
C GLY A 63 21.84 17.63 -9.54
N GLU A 64 22.21 17.22 -10.75
CA GLU A 64 21.50 17.58 -12.00
C GLU A 64 20.39 16.58 -12.37
N ALA A 65 19.92 15.79 -11.40
CA ALA A 65 18.90 14.78 -11.65
C ALA A 65 17.55 15.43 -11.99
N SER A 66 17.04 15.13 -13.18
CA SER A 66 15.70 15.59 -13.60
C SER A 66 14.60 14.91 -12.78
N ILE A 67 13.39 15.46 -12.81
CA ILE A 67 12.20 14.84 -12.19
C ILE A 67 11.95 13.45 -12.77
N GLU A 68 12.19 13.26 -14.07
CA GLU A 68 11.96 11.99 -14.76
C GLU A 68 12.93 10.91 -14.27
N ASP A 69 14.20 11.27 -14.05
CA ASP A 69 15.19 10.36 -13.47
C ASP A 69 14.78 9.90 -12.07
N GLN A 70 14.27 10.81 -11.24
CA GLN A 70 13.81 10.48 -9.89
C GLN A 70 12.59 9.56 -9.92
N VAL A 71 11.65 9.78 -10.86
CA VAL A 71 10.48 8.91 -11.04
C VAL A 71 10.91 7.52 -11.48
N GLN A 72 11.84 7.42 -12.44
CA GLN A 72 12.37 6.14 -12.89
C GLN A 72 13.08 5.39 -11.76
N ALA A 73 13.90 6.09 -10.97
CA ALA A 73 14.58 5.52 -9.81
C ALA A 73 13.58 5.01 -8.75
N CYS A 74 12.52 5.78 -8.48
CA CYS A 74 11.46 5.34 -7.58
C CYS A 74 10.73 4.10 -8.10
N ASN A 75 10.51 4.02 -9.42
CA ASN A 75 9.87 2.87 -10.03
C ASN A 75 10.71 1.59 -9.83
N ILE A 76 12.01 1.68 -10.13
CA ILE A 76 12.95 0.58 -9.89
C ILE A 76 13.00 0.19 -8.41
N ALA A 77 12.98 1.18 -7.50
CA ALA A 77 13.00 0.93 -6.06
C ALA A 77 11.75 0.17 -5.58
N ILE A 78 10.57 0.51 -6.10
CA ILE A 78 9.31 -0.19 -5.81
C ILE A 78 9.39 -1.63 -6.30
N ASP A 79 9.85 -1.84 -7.53
CA ASP A 79 9.93 -3.18 -8.13
C ASP A 79 10.95 -4.05 -7.36
N THR A 80 12.09 -3.47 -6.97
CA THR A 80 13.11 -4.11 -6.12
C THR A 80 12.55 -4.50 -4.76
N TYR A 81 11.82 -3.59 -4.10
CA TYR A 81 11.16 -3.88 -2.82
C TYR A 81 10.12 -5.01 -2.96
N GLN A 82 9.35 -5.02 -4.05
CA GLN A 82 8.37 -6.05 -4.33
C GLN A 82 9.02 -7.43 -4.46
N ILE A 83 10.16 -7.53 -5.16
CA ILE A 83 10.93 -8.77 -5.27
C ILE A 83 11.51 -9.16 -3.90
N PHE A 84 12.13 -8.21 -3.19
CA PHE A 84 12.74 -8.44 -1.89
C PHE A 84 11.77 -9.07 -0.89
N LYS A 85 10.57 -8.49 -0.72
CA LYS A 85 9.59 -9.02 0.26
C LYS A 85 9.08 -10.41 -0.11
N TRP A 86 8.92 -10.70 -1.41
CA TRP A 86 8.54 -12.03 -1.89
C TRP A 86 9.64 -13.05 -1.59
N VAL A 87 10.90 -12.73 -1.91
CA VAL A 87 12.04 -13.59 -1.60
C VAL A 87 12.14 -13.82 -0.09
N ALA A 88 12.01 -12.77 0.72
CA ALA A 88 12.04 -12.90 2.18
C ALA A 88 10.96 -13.86 2.70
N LEU A 89 9.70 -13.71 2.26
CA LEU A 89 8.61 -14.60 2.65
C LEU A 89 8.86 -16.04 2.20
N LEU A 90 9.26 -16.25 0.94
CA LEU A 90 9.50 -17.59 0.40
C LEU A 90 10.65 -18.30 1.09
N VAL A 91 11.72 -17.57 1.45
CA VAL A 91 12.84 -18.12 2.24
C VAL A 91 12.38 -18.51 3.64
N LEU A 92 11.65 -17.62 4.34
CA LEU A 92 11.11 -17.92 5.68
C LEU A 92 10.18 -19.14 5.65
N TRP A 93 9.36 -19.26 4.62
CA TRP A 93 8.43 -20.37 4.45
C TRP A 93 9.15 -21.67 4.10
N LYS A 94 10.09 -21.64 3.14
CA LYS A 94 10.81 -22.84 2.70
C LYS A 94 11.70 -23.42 3.80
N LEU A 95 12.23 -22.57 4.68
CA LEU A 95 13.06 -22.95 5.82
C LEU A 95 12.25 -23.26 7.10
N ASP A 96 10.91 -23.23 7.04
CA ASP A 96 10.01 -23.46 8.17
C ASP A 96 10.38 -22.64 9.43
N VAL A 97 10.69 -21.35 9.25
CA VAL A 97 11.19 -20.50 10.33
C VAL A 97 10.06 -20.15 11.30
N LYS A 98 10.02 -20.79 12.47
CA LYS A 98 9.02 -20.60 13.54
C LYS A 98 9.38 -19.54 14.58
N HIS A 99 10.45 -18.77 14.34
CA HIS A 99 10.94 -17.81 15.32
C HIS A 99 10.01 -16.59 15.44
N GLN A 100 9.83 -16.05 16.66
CA GLN A 100 8.96 -14.89 16.93
C GLN A 100 9.33 -13.66 16.10
N ALA A 101 10.62 -13.45 15.82
CA ALA A 101 11.07 -12.38 14.94
C ALA A 101 10.53 -12.53 13.50
N ALA A 102 10.43 -13.77 12.98
CA ALA A 102 9.84 -14.03 11.67
C ALA A 102 8.33 -13.76 11.67
N LEU A 103 7.63 -14.13 12.75
CA LEU A 103 6.22 -13.81 12.95
C LEU A 103 5.99 -12.28 12.91
N MET A 104 6.76 -11.53 13.70
CA MET A 104 6.69 -10.06 13.74
C MET A 104 7.04 -9.43 12.39
N ALA A 105 8.08 -9.94 11.71
CA ALA A 105 8.46 -9.46 10.38
C ALA A 105 7.34 -9.69 9.35
N THR A 106 6.69 -10.86 9.37
CA THR A 106 5.56 -11.15 8.48
C THR A 106 4.37 -10.23 8.75
N TYR A 107 4.00 -10.01 10.02
CA TYR A 107 2.93 -9.05 10.35
C TYR A 107 3.26 -7.63 9.91
N TYR A 108 4.52 -7.20 10.12
CA TYR A 108 4.98 -5.90 9.65
C TYR A 108 4.87 -5.78 8.12
N LEU A 109 5.35 -6.77 7.36
CA LEU A 109 5.30 -6.76 5.90
C LEU A 109 3.85 -6.81 5.37
N LEU A 110 2.96 -7.52 6.07
CA LEU A 110 1.54 -7.59 5.76
C LEU A 110 0.87 -6.23 5.95
N ALA A 111 1.08 -5.59 7.10
CA ALA A 111 0.57 -4.26 7.40
C ALA A 111 1.15 -3.20 6.45
N SER A 112 2.46 -3.25 6.18
CA SER A 112 3.16 -2.41 5.19
C SER A 112 2.55 -2.57 3.79
N ASN A 113 2.23 -3.80 3.37
CA ASN A 113 1.65 -4.06 2.07
C ASN A 113 0.27 -3.38 1.92
N LEU A 114 -0.62 -3.55 2.91
CA LEU A 114 -1.93 -2.88 2.91
C LEU A 114 -1.78 -1.34 2.99
N PHE A 115 -0.93 -0.86 3.90
CA PHE A 115 -0.71 0.57 4.09
C PHE A 115 -0.15 1.24 2.83
N THR A 116 0.80 0.60 2.13
CA THR A 116 1.34 1.13 0.86
C THR A 116 0.22 1.34 -0.16
N TYR A 117 -0.69 0.37 -0.27
CA TYR A 117 -1.84 0.48 -1.15
C TYR A 117 -2.76 1.62 -0.73
N PHE A 118 -3.14 1.68 0.54
CA PHE A 118 -3.94 2.76 1.09
C PHE A 118 -3.33 4.13 0.83
N TYR A 119 -2.04 4.32 1.17
CA TYR A 119 -1.38 5.61 1.04
C TYR A 119 -1.34 6.07 -0.43
N TYR A 120 -0.92 5.21 -1.36
CA TYR A 120 -0.74 5.61 -2.75
C TYR A 120 -2.03 5.70 -3.56
N HIS A 121 -3.11 5.08 -3.10
CA HIS A 121 -4.37 5.06 -3.83
C HIS A 121 -5.46 5.91 -3.16
N VAL A 122 -5.40 6.13 -1.84
CA VAL A 122 -6.46 6.88 -1.12
C VAL A 122 -5.96 8.21 -0.56
N TRP A 123 -4.78 8.24 0.06
CA TRP A 123 -4.36 9.41 0.86
C TRP A 123 -3.40 10.38 0.15
N GLY A 124 -2.27 9.86 -0.33
CA GLY A 124 -1.08 10.65 -0.67
C GLY A 124 -0.90 10.98 -2.16
N SER A 125 -1.76 10.50 -3.06
CA SER A 125 -1.55 10.70 -4.50
C SER A 125 -1.95 12.12 -4.95
N ARG A 126 -1.03 13.07 -4.79
CA ARG A 126 -1.12 14.41 -5.44
C ARG A 126 -0.47 14.45 -6.82
N TYR A 127 0.01 13.31 -7.32
CA TYR A 127 0.59 13.23 -8.65
C TYR A 127 -0.52 13.20 -9.70
N LYS A 128 -0.47 14.12 -10.68
CA LYS A 128 -1.28 14.03 -11.90
C LYS A 128 -1.04 12.65 -12.51
N GLN A 129 -2.04 11.79 -12.46
CA GLN A 129 -1.93 10.45 -13.01
C GLN A 129 -1.72 10.58 -14.52
N ARG A 130 -0.56 10.14 -15.01
CA ARG A 130 -0.42 9.90 -16.45
C ARG A 130 -1.37 8.75 -16.79
N VAL A 131 -2.23 8.98 -17.78
CA VAL A 131 -3.20 8.00 -18.28
C VAL A 131 -2.61 7.34 -19.52
N ASP A 132 -1.40 6.84 -19.40
CA ASP A 132 -0.76 5.97 -20.38
C ASP A 132 -1.08 4.50 -20.05
N ARG A 133 -1.23 3.69 -21.10
CA ARG A 133 -1.57 2.27 -20.99
C ARG A 133 -0.54 1.50 -20.16
N GLU A 134 0.74 1.85 -20.27
CA GLU A 134 1.82 1.19 -19.53
C GLU A 134 1.71 1.43 -18.03
N THR A 135 1.46 2.67 -17.60
CA THR A 135 1.21 3.00 -16.19
C THR A 135 -0.02 2.28 -15.64
N LEU A 136 -1.10 2.15 -16.42
CA LEU A 136 -2.27 1.38 -16.00
C LEU A 136 -1.95 -0.11 -15.83
N ASN A 137 -1.27 -0.72 -16.81
CA ASN A 137 -0.85 -2.12 -16.74
C ASN A 137 0.06 -2.38 -15.53
N ARG A 138 1.00 -1.48 -15.23
CA ARG A 138 1.90 -1.59 -14.08
C ARG A 138 1.16 -1.49 -12.76
N LYS A 139 0.20 -0.56 -12.63
CA LYS A 139 -0.65 -0.46 -11.42
C LYS A 139 -1.44 -1.75 -11.20
N PHE A 140 -2.02 -2.29 -12.27
CA PHE A 140 -2.76 -3.55 -12.21
C PHE A 140 -1.87 -4.72 -11.79
N LEU A 141 -0.70 -4.88 -12.41
CA LEU A 141 0.27 -5.91 -12.05
C LEU A 141 0.69 -5.81 -10.58
N ASN A 142 1.02 -4.60 -10.12
CA ASN A 142 1.37 -4.37 -8.73
C ASN A 142 0.21 -4.78 -7.81
N ALA A 143 -1.04 -4.42 -8.14
CA ALA A 143 -2.21 -4.78 -7.35
C ALA A 143 -2.36 -6.30 -7.23
N MET A 144 -2.23 -7.03 -8.34
CA MET A 144 -2.24 -8.49 -8.33
C MET A 144 -1.11 -9.05 -7.45
N LEU A 145 0.12 -8.55 -7.61
CA LEU A 145 1.26 -8.98 -6.80
C LEU A 145 1.07 -8.68 -5.30
N ALA A 146 0.40 -7.59 -4.96
CA ALA A 146 0.13 -7.23 -3.58
C ALA A 146 -0.96 -8.09 -2.95
N ILE A 147 -2.01 -8.45 -3.69
CA ILE A 147 -3.04 -9.41 -3.26
C ILE A 147 -2.43 -10.80 -3.09
N SER A 148 -1.67 -11.27 -4.08
CA SER A 148 -1.02 -12.58 -4.01
C SER A 148 -0.02 -12.65 -2.85
N TYR A 149 0.75 -11.59 -2.62
CA TYR A 149 1.69 -11.52 -1.49
C TYR A 149 0.96 -11.56 -0.15
N TYR A 150 -0.13 -10.83 -0.03
CA TYR A 150 -1.01 -10.81 1.13
C TYR A 150 -1.57 -12.22 1.45
N LEU A 151 -2.10 -12.92 0.44
CA LEU A 151 -2.59 -14.30 0.59
C LEU A 151 -1.46 -15.25 1.00
N ALA A 152 -0.29 -15.11 0.40
CA ALA A 152 0.88 -15.91 0.73
C ALA A 152 1.36 -15.67 2.18
N CYS A 153 1.29 -14.44 2.69
CA CYS A 153 1.64 -14.15 4.09
C CYS A 153 0.73 -14.91 5.06
N TYR A 154 -0.59 -14.87 4.86
CA TYR A 154 -1.52 -15.63 5.70
C TYR A 154 -1.32 -17.13 5.57
N ALA A 155 -1.08 -17.64 4.36
CA ALA A 155 -0.77 -19.05 4.17
C ALA A 155 0.50 -19.47 4.93
N TYR A 156 1.56 -18.65 4.90
CA TYR A 156 2.75 -18.88 5.72
C TYR A 156 2.44 -18.86 7.22
N LEU A 157 1.63 -17.90 7.70
CA LEU A 157 1.21 -17.85 9.11
C LEU A 157 0.47 -19.12 9.52
N TYR A 158 -0.48 -19.58 8.72
CA TYR A 158 -1.25 -20.81 8.98
C TYR A 158 -0.37 -22.05 8.96
N HIS A 159 0.50 -22.17 7.98
CA HIS A 159 1.36 -23.34 7.82
C HIS A 159 2.44 -23.46 8.90
N VAL A 160 3.10 -22.35 9.21
CA VAL A 160 4.34 -22.38 10.00
C VAL A 160 4.10 -22.01 11.45
N HIS A 161 3.34 -20.94 11.72
CA HIS A 161 3.19 -20.41 13.08
C HIS A 161 1.96 -20.96 13.80
N PHE A 162 0.85 -21.19 13.08
CA PHE A 162 -0.43 -21.57 13.66
C PHE A 162 -0.89 -22.97 13.27
N SER A 163 -0.01 -23.82 12.74
CA SER A 163 -0.42 -25.15 12.23
C SER A 163 -0.96 -26.07 13.31
N SER A 164 -0.42 -26.02 14.53
CA SER A 164 -0.94 -26.79 15.67
C SER A 164 -2.27 -26.26 16.21
N GLU A 165 -2.69 -25.06 15.81
CA GLU A 165 -3.92 -24.41 16.29
C GLU A 165 -5.08 -24.54 15.29
N ILE A 166 -4.86 -25.23 14.18
CA ILE A 166 -5.84 -25.45 13.12
C ILE A 166 -6.09 -26.95 13.02
N VAL A 167 -7.35 -27.37 12.98
CA VAL A 167 -7.72 -28.69 12.48
C VAL A 167 -7.57 -28.67 10.97
N TRP A 168 -6.75 -29.56 10.43
CA TRP A 168 -6.49 -29.69 9.00
C TRP A 168 -7.34 -30.82 8.39
N PRO A 169 -7.79 -30.67 7.13
CA PRO A 169 -8.46 -31.76 6.44
C PRO A 169 -7.53 -32.97 6.37
N GLU A 170 -8.08 -34.14 6.70
CA GLU A 170 -7.34 -35.42 6.70
C GLU A 170 -6.08 -35.43 7.60
N ASN A 171 -5.96 -34.47 8.53
CA ASN A 171 -4.76 -34.22 9.33
C ASN A 171 -3.49 -33.94 8.50
N LEU A 172 -3.63 -33.48 7.26
CA LEU A 172 -2.52 -33.17 6.38
C LEU A 172 -2.13 -31.68 6.46
N VAL A 173 -1.00 -31.41 7.11
CA VAL A 173 -0.40 -30.07 7.17
C VAL A 173 0.60 -29.91 6.03
N ASP A 174 0.20 -29.18 4.99
CA ASP A 174 1.09 -28.84 3.89
C ASP A 174 0.85 -27.41 3.38
N SER A 175 1.74 -26.95 2.50
CA SER A 175 1.68 -25.60 1.95
C SER A 175 0.49 -25.41 1.00
N THR A 176 0.00 -26.47 0.36
CA THR A 176 -1.15 -26.41 -0.56
C THR A 176 -2.42 -26.14 0.23
N ASN A 177 -2.66 -26.90 1.29
CA ASN A 177 -3.77 -26.72 2.23
C ASN A 177 -3.71 -25.35 2.91
N ALA A 178 -2.52 -24.85 3.23
CA ALA A 178 -2.37 -23.52 3.82
C ALA A 178 -2.71 -22.39 2.84
N ILE A 179 -2.30 -22.51 1.57
CA ILE A 179 -2.69 -21.59 0.50
C ILE A 179 -4.20 -21.66 0.30
N TYR A 180 -4.76 -22.86 0.24
CA TYR A 180 -6.20 -23.06 0.09
C TYR A 180 -6.99 -22.42 1.22
N LEU A 181 -6.61 -22.65 2.48
CA LEU A 181 -7.20 -22.00 3.65
C LEU A 181 -7.11 -20.47 3.56
N SER A 182 -5.95 -19.93 3.18
CA SER A 182 -5.76 -18.49 3.03
C SER A 182 -6.68 -17.88 1.97
N VAL A 183 -6.79 -18.51 0.80
CA VAL A 183 -7.70 -18.08 -0.26
C VAL A 183 -9.15 -18.19 0.21
N ALA A 184 -9.54 -19.35 0.75
CA ALA A 184 -10.90 -19.60 1.21
C ALA A 184 -11.34 -18.57 2.25
N ASN A 185 -10.53 -18.36 3.29
CA ASN A 185 -10.83 -17.39 4.34
C ASN A 185 -10.86 -15.96 3.80
N ALA A 186 -9.94 -15.56 2.92
CA ALA A 186 -9.95 -14.22 2.32
C ALA A 186 -11.25 -13.93 1.55
N PHE A 187 -11.80 -14.92 0.85
CA PHE A 187 -13.02 -14.77 0.05
C PHE A 187 -14.29 -15.25 0.76
N THR A 188 -14.24 -15.44 2.09
CA THR A 188 -15.38 -15.91 2.90
C THR A 188 -15.98 -17.24 2.43
N LEU A 189 -15.18 -18.06 1.76
CA LEU A 189 -15.60 -19.38 1.28
C LEU A 189 -15.52 -20.36 2.46
N THR A 190 -16.65 -20.99 2.77
CA THR A 190 -16.72 -22.02 3.81
C THR A 190 -16.49 -23.39 3.17
N TYR A 191 -15.27 -23.89 3.29
CA TYR A 191 -14.94 -25.25 2.91
C TYR A 191 -14.76 -26.08 4.19
N GLY A 192 -15.43 -27.24 4.23
CA GLY A 192 -15.29 -28.17 5.35
C GLY A 192 -13.83 -28.60 5.53
N GLY A 193 -13.43 -28.85 6.78
CA GLY A 193 -12.13 -29.44 7.09
C GLY A 193 -11.11 -28.52 7.75
N PHE A 194 -11.31 -27.20 7.74
CA PHE A 194 -10.49 -26.25 8.50
C PHE A 194 -11.27 -25.70 9.69
N SER A 195 -10.76 -25.89 10.90
CA SER A 195 -11.40 -25.36 12.11
C SER A 195 -10.39 -24.79 13.10
N PRO A 196 -10.61 -23.57 13.63
CA PRO A 196 -9.71 -22.98 14.62
C PRO A 196 -9.89 -23.61 16.01
N LEU A 197 -8.79 -24.07 16.60
CA LEU A 197 -8.77 -24.69 17.94
C LEU A 197 -8.67 -23.67 19.07
N THR A 198 -8.01 -22.53 18.84
CA THR A 198 -7.74 -21.51 19.86
C THR A 198 -8.43 -20.18 19.54
N GLN A 199 -8.46 -19.25 20.49
CA GLN A 199 -8.90 -17.88 20.24
C GLN A 199 -7.89 -17.09 19.40
N GLU A 200 -6.59 -17.38 19.53
CA GLU A 200 -5.53 -16.66 18.83
C GLU A 200 -5.67 -16.82 17.32
N ILE A 201 -5.79 -18.04 16.82
CA ILE A 201 -5.99 -18.30 15.39
C ILE A 201 -7.32 -17.74 14.86
N ARG A 202 -8.38 -17.66 15.70
CA ARG A 202 -9.64 -16.99 15.32
C ARG A 202 -9.40 -15.51 15.06
N MET A 203 -8.58 -14.85 15.89
CA MET A 203 -8.19 -13.46 15.67
C MET A 203 -7.37 -13.31 14.39
N VAL A 204 -6.50 -14.27 14.05
CA VAL A 204 -5.76 -14.25 12.78
C VAL A 204 -6.71 -14.41 11.59
N PHE A 205 -7.65 -15.35 11.63
CA PHE A 205 -8.67 -15.51 10.57
C PHE A 205 -9.50 -14.23 10.40
N MET A 206 -9.95 -13.64 11.51
CA MET A 206 -10.69 -12.38 11.50
C MET A 206 -9.85 -11.22 10.94
N SER A 207 -8.56 -11.15 11.29
CA SER A 207 -7.66 -10.12 10.77
C SER A 207 -7.51 -10.22 9.25
N GLN A 208 -7.51 -11.44 8.69
CA GLN A 208 -7.50 -11.64 7.24
C GLN A 208 -8.80 -11.11 6.63
N LEU A 209 -9.96 -11.42 7.20
CA LEU A 209 -11.24 -10.90 6.70
C LEU A 209 -11.27 -9.37 6.67
N ILE A 210 -10.85 -8.73 7.76
CA ILE A 210 -10.76 -7.27 7.86
C ILE A 210 -9.80 -6.71 6.80
N ASN A 211 -8.61 -7.30 6.68
CA ASN A 211 -7.61 -6.83 5.73
C ASN A 211 -8.05 -7.02 4.28
N THR A 212 -8.70 -8.14 3.94
CA THR A 212 -9.26 -8.36 2.59
C THR A 212 -10.31 -7.31 2.26
N PHE A 213 -11.22 -7.03 3.20
CA PHE A 213 -12.25 -6.01 3.03
C PHE A 213 -11.64 -4.63 2.78
N LEU A 214 -10.62 -4.24 3.56
CA LEU A 214 -9.91 -2.97 3.37
C LEU A 214 -9.22 -2.92 2.01
N PHE A 215 -8.56 -4.00 1.60
CA PHE A 215 -7.86 -4.09 0.31
C PHE A 215 -8.82 -3.90 -0.86
N PHE A 216 -9.97 -4.58 -0.86
CA PHE A 216 -10.98 -4.42 -1.90
C PHE A 216 -11.63 -3.04 -1.88
N THR A 217 -11.90 -2.48 -0.70
CA THR A 217 -12.43 -1.12 -0.57
C THR A 217 -11.48 -0.10 -1.23
N ILE A 218 -10.17 -0.22 -0.99
CA ILE A 218 -9.14 0.64 -1.59
C ILE A 218 -9.14 0.52 -3.13
N ILE A 219 -9.21 -0.71 -3.67
CA ILE A 219 -9.22 -0.96 -5.11
C ILE A 219 -10.47 -0.39 -5.77
N ILE A 220 -11.65 -0.68 -5.20
CA ILE A 220 -12.94 -0.24 -5.74
C ILE A 220 -13.03 1.29 -5.72
N SER A 221 -12.63 1.91 -4.60
CA SER A 221 -12.60 3.37 -4.47
C SER A 221 -11.74 4.08 -5.53
N ASN A 222 -10.76 3.38 -6.11
CA ASN A 222 -9.88 3.91 -7.14
C ASN A 222 -10.28 3.53 -8.56
N SER A 223 -11.19 2.57 -8.70
CA SER A 223 -11.72 2.12 -9.99
C SER A 223 -12.97 2.90 -10.42
N ILE A 224 -13.67 3.52 -9.47
CA ILE A 224 -14.80 4.42 -9.77
C ILE A 224 -14.23 5.76 -10.27
N PRO A 225 -14.51 6.18 -11.52
CA PRO A 225 -14.04 7.45 -12.03
C PRO A 225 -14.57 8.59 -11.16
N ASN A 226 -13.67 9.40 -10.62
CA ASN A 226 -14.03 10.56 -9.82
C ASN A 226 -14.64 11.61 -10.75
N HIS A 227 -15.97 11.67 -10.82
CA HIS A 227 -16.72 12.59 -11.70
C HIS A 227 -16.58 14.08 -11.33
N ALA A 228 -15.78 14.41 -10.31
CA ALA A 228 -15.57 15.77 -9.79
C ALA A 228 -14.76 16.72 -10.71
N GLY A 229 -14.57 16.40 -12.00
CA GLY A 229 -13.73 17.18 -12.93
C GLY A 229 -14.42 17.69 -14.19
N LYS A 230 -15.73 17.55 -14.35
CA LYS A 230 -16.45 17.91 -15.60
C LYS A 230 -17.29 19.19 -15.55
N GLU A 231 -17.10 20.08 -14.56
CA GLU A 231 -17.86 21.35 -14.48
C GLU A 231 -17.05 22.60 -14.85
N GLN A 232 -15.83 22.48 -15.40
CA GLN A 232 -15.08 23.63 -15.92
C GLN A 232 -14.40 23.30 -17.26
N GLN A 233 -15.20 23.22 -18.32
CA GLN A 233 -14.77 23.48 -19.70
C GLN A 233 -15.73 24.48 -20.33
#